data_AF-A0A376W303-F1
#
_entry.id   AF-A0A376W303-F1
#
_cell.length_a   1.000
_cell.length_b   1.000
_cell.length_c   1.000
_cell.angle_alpha   90.00
_cell.angle_beta   90.00
_cell.angle_gamma   90.00
#
_symmetry.space_group_name_H-M   'P 1'
#
loop_
_entity.id
_entity.type
_entity.pdbx_description
1 polymer ?
#
loop_
_entity_poly.entity_id
_entity_poly.type
_entity_poly.pdbx_seq_one_letter_code
_entity_poly.pdbx_strand_id
1 'polypeptide(L)'
;MMQSEHTAPCPTTSLSLPALLWDTRPEISESELAALDTLVDHFQQGGKNWSPDIQKRLSRLLLPLRDTLTKMHAAKAPYNSSIHDIVLEMQRIRKTYWAWTQEEWLEVICNSEGEFRRRFGASGNCRQYVIALAWLLCGFERLEHCGIFYQYRLCLKVLADRAPILPSASLTI
;
A
#
# COMPACT_ATOMS: atom_id res chain seq x y z
N MET A 1 6.12 33.91 27.79
CA MET A 1 6.81 33.18 26.72
C MET A 1 7.11 31.79 27.24
N MET A 2 6.47 30.76 26.69
CA MET A 2 6.71 29.36 27.03
C MET A 2 7.04 28.66 25.70
N GLN A 3 8.33 28.39 25.47
CA GLN A 3 8.76 27.47 24.44
C GLN A 3 8.68 26.06 25.03
N SER A 4 7.84 25.20 24.46
CA SER A 4 7.82 23.77 24.75
C SER A 4 7.90 23.02 23.43
N GLU A 5 9.09 23.00 22.83
CA GLU A 5 9.42 22.08 21.75
C GLU A 5 9.82 20.73 22.38
N HIS A 6 8.82 19.92 22.73
CA HIS A 6 9.04 18.49 22.94
C HIS A 6 9.01 17.80 21.57
N THR A 7 10.06 18.01 20.78
CA THR A 7 10.31 17.20 19.60
C THR A 7 10.78 15.85 20.09
N ALA A 8 9.89 14.85 20.07
CA ALA A 8 10.28 13.47 20.31
C ALA A 8 11.39 13.12 19.31
N PRO A 9 12.51 12.50 19.75
CA PRO A 9 13.54 12.04 18.84
C PRO A 9 12.93 10.91 18.00
N CYS A 10 12.41 11.24 16.83
CA CYS A 10 12.08 10.24 15.83
C CYS A 10 13.43 9.79 15.27
N PRO A 11 13.90 8.55 15.56
CA PRO A 11 15.10 8.09 14.92
C PRO A 11 14.86 8.14 13.41
N THR A 12 15.69 8.90 12.68
CA THR A 12 15.74 8.94 11.21
C THR A 12 16.32 7.63 10.68
N THR A 13 15.92 6.51 11.27
CA THR A 13 16.16 5.19 10.71
C THR A 13 15.26 5.12 9.49
N SER A 14 15.81 5.47 8.33
CA SER A 14 15.15 5.21 7.06
C SER A 14 14.73 3.74 7.08
N LEU A 15 13.44 3.50 6.87
CA LEU A 15 12.94 2.16 6.59
C LEU A 15 13.43 1.80 5.18
N SER A 16 14.74 1.59 5.05
CA SER A 16 15.32 1.06 3.83
C SER A 16 14.81 -0.37 3.72
N LEU A 17 13.85 -0.56 2.82
CA LEU A 17 13.64 -1.87 2.23
C LEU A 17 15.01 -2.32 1.67
N PRO A 18 15.40 -3.60 1.82
CA PRO A 18 16.62 -4.10 1.17
C PRO A 18 16.57 -3.69 -0.30
N ALA A 19 17.71 -3.28 -0.87
CA ALA A 19 17.79 -2.76 -2.25
C ALA A 19 17.06 -3.70 -3.21
N LEU A 20 15.80 -3.36 -3.46
CA LEU A 20 14.89 -4.27 -4.10
C LEU A 20 15.10 -4.07 -5.59
N LEU A 21 15.47 -5.17 -6.25
CA LEU A 21 15.75 -5.30 -7.68
C LEU A 21 14.49 -5.06 -8.55
N TRP A 22 13.52 -4.33 -8.03
CA TRP A 22 12.30 -4.00 -8.72
C TRP A 22 12.55 -2.90 -9.73
N ASP A 23 11.89 -3.03 -10.87
CA ASP A 23 11.85 -1.99 -11.88
C ASP A 23 10.81 -0.92 -11.46
N THR A 24 11.31 0.17 -10.87
CA THR A 24 10.53 1.30 -10.35
C THR A 24 10.27 2.39 -11.38
N ARG A 25 10.50 2.11 -12.67
CA ARG A 25 10.28 3.08 -13.74
C ARG A 25 8.84 3.64 -13.69
N PRO A 26 8.68 4.97 -13.65
CA PRO A 26 7.36 5.59 -13.55
C PRO A 26 6.55 5.44 -14.84
N GLU A 27 7.21 5.27 -15.98
CA GLU A 27 6.57 5.13 -17.28
C GLU A 27 5.75 3.84 -17.32
N ILE A 28 4.55 3.94 -17.89
CA ILE A 28 3.72 2.78 -18.17
C ILE A 28 3.87 2.42 -19.64
N SER A 29 4.12 1.14 -19.92
CA SER A 29 4.19 0.66 -21.31
C SER A 29 2.79 0.41 -21.89
N GLU A 30 2.66 0.45 -23.21
CA GLU A 30 1.42 0.09 -23.91
C GLU A 30 0.97 -1.35 -23.58
N SER A 31 1.94 -2.26 -23.43
CA SER A 31 1.71 -3.64 -23.02
C SER A 31 1.05 -3.74 -21.63
N GLU A 32 1.47 -2.89 -20.69
CA GLU A 32 0.91 -2.86 -19.35
C GLU A 32 -0.46 -2.19 -19.33
N LEU A 33 -0.64 -1.11 -20.07
CA LEU A 33 -1.95 -0.47 -20.23
C LEU A 33 -2.99 -1.44 -20.79
N ALA A 34 -2.65 -2.16 -21.87
CA ALA A 34 -3.55 -3.17 -22.45
C ALA A 34 -3.87 -4.31 -21.46
N ALA A 35 -2.89 -4.72 -20.66
CA ALA A 35 -3.10 -5.73 -19.61
C ALA A 35 -3.99 -5.20 -18.47
N LEU A 36 -3.85 -3.93 -18.08
CA LEU A 36 -4.72 -3.28 -17.10
C LEU A 36 -6.16 -3.19 -17.62
N ASP A 37 -6.36 -2.76 -18.87
CA ASP A 37 -7.70 -2.67 -19.47
C ASP A 37 -8.39 -4.04 -19.49
N THR A 38 -7.69 -5.06 -19.98
CA THR A 38 -8.21 -6.45 -19.98
C THR A 38 -8.57 -6.93 -18.57
N LEU A 39 -7.76 -6.58 -17.58
CA LEU A 39 -7.96 -7.02 -16.20
C LEU A 39 -9.14 -6.30 -15.54
N VAL A 40 -9.28 -5.00 -15.75
CA VAL A 40 -10.40 -4.21 -15.22
C VAL A 40 -11.72 -4.62 -15.87
N ASP A 41 -11.74 -4.85 -17.19
CA ASP A 41 -12.93 -5.37 -17.89
C ASP A 41 -13.34 -6.75 -17.32
N HIS A 42 -12.37 -7.60 -17.00
CA HIS A 42 -12.63 -8.89 -16.36
C HIS A 42 -13.25 -8.74 -14.96
N PHE A 43 -12.78 -7.78 -14.16
CA PHE A 43 -13.35 -7.48 -12.84
C PHE A 43 -14.80 -7.00 -12.93
N GLN A 44 -15.12 -6.16 -13.92
CA GLN A 44 -16.49 -5.70 -14.17
C GLN A 44 -17.45 -6.84 -14.53
N GLN A 45 -16.93 -7.89 -15.18
CA GLN A 45 -17.69 -9.10 -15.50
C GLN A 45 -17.81 -10.08 -14.30
N GLY A 46 -17.32 -9.70 -13.11
CA GLY A 46 -17.35 -10.54 -11.90
C GLY A 46 -16.21 -11.55 -11.82
N GLY A 47 -15.28 -11.51 -12.77
CA GLY A 47 -14.07 -12.32 -12.76
C GLY A 47 -13.12 -11.90 -11.64
N LYS A 48 -12.49 -12.87 -10.98
CA LYS A 48 -11.50 -12.62 -9.90
C LYS A 48 -10.13 -13.23 -10.19
N ASN A 49 -10.02 -13.93 -11.32
CA ASN A 49 -8.83 -14.68 -11.68
C ASN A 49 -7.93 -13.84 -12.59
N TRP A 50 -6.64 -14.02 -12.41
CA TRP A 50 -5.63 -13.28 -13.15
C TRP A 50 -4.99 -14.25 -14.13
N SER A 51 -5.15 -14.00 -15.44
CA SER A 51 -4.52 -14.87 -16.43
C SER A 51 -2.99 -14.84 -16.27
N PRO A 52 -2.29 -15.97 -16.50
CA PRO A 52 -0.82 -16.00 -16.38
C PRO A 52 -0.12 -14.97 -17.27
N ASP A 53 -0.68 -14.67 -18.44
CA ASP A 53 -0.15 -13.65 -19.36
C ASP A 53 -0.25 -12.24 -18.76
N ILE A 54 -1.41 -11.86 -18.21
CA ILE A 54 -1.60 -10.57 -17.54
C ILE A 54 -0.65 -10.44 -16.35
N GLN A 55 -0.51 -11.49 -15.55
CA GLN A 55 0.43 -11.48 -14.42
C GLN A 55 1.88 -11.30 -14.87
N LYS A 56 2.27 -11.89 -16.00
CA LYS A 56 3.60 -11.72 -16.57
C LYS A 56 3.82 -10.28 -17.05
N ARG A 57 2.86 -9.72 -17.79
CA ARG A 57 2.93 -8.35 -18.31
C ARG A 57 2.99 -7.30 -17.21
N LEU A 58 2.25 -7.50 -16.12
CA LEU A 58 2.22 -6.59 -14.97
C LEU A 58 3.22 -6.95 -13.87
N SER A 59 4.09 -7.93 -14.10
CA SER A 59 4.95 -8.51 -13.05
C SER A 59 5.77 -7.47 -12.30
N ARG A 60 6.41 -6.52 -13.00
CA ARG A 60 7.20 -5.47 -12.36
C ARG A 60 6.37 -4.52 -11.47
N LEU A 61 5.08 -4.38 -11.74
CA LEU A 61 4.18 -3.55 -10.94
C LEU A 61 3.60 -4.33 -9.77
N LEU A 62 3.31 -5.63 -9.96
CA LEU A 62 2.67 -6.48 -8.95
C LEU A 62 3.65 -7.03 -7.92
N LEU A 63 4.86 -7.42 -8.33
CA LEU A 63 5.86 -8.01 -7.42
C LEU A 63 6.17 -7.10 -6.22
N PRO A 64 6.44 -5.79 -6.39
CA PRO A 64 6.69 -4.90 -5.26
C PRO A 64 5.54 -4.83 -4.26
N LEU A 65 4.30 -4.76 -4.76
CA LEU A 65 3.10 -4.76 -3.91
C LEU A 65 2.98 -6.07 -3.13
N ARG A 66 3.15 -7.20 -3.82
CA ARG A 66 3.03 -8.55 -3.26
C ARG A 66 4.09 -8.82 -2.19
N ASP A 67 5.33 -8.50 -2.48
CA ASP A 67 6.46 -8.67 -1.57
C ASP A 67 6.28 -7.79 -0.32
N THR A 68 5.89 -6.53 -0.50
CA THR A 68 5.66 -5.60 0.60
C THR A 68 4.48 -6.01 1.48
N LEU A 69 3.37 -6.46 0.88
CA LEU A 69 2.23 -7.01 1.62
C LEU A 69 2.58 -8.31 2.36
N THR A 70 3.41 -9.16 1.77
CA THR A 70 3.91 -10.38 2.41
C THR A 70 4.77 -10.04 3.62
N LYS A 71 5.67 -9.06 3.48
CA LYS A 71 6.53 -8.55 4.56
C LYS A 71 5.72 -7.94 5.71
N MET A 72 4.61 -7.28 5.41
CA MET A 72 3.68 -6.76 6.42
C MET A 72 2.78 -7.84 7.03
N HIS A 73 2.96 -9.11 6.67
CA HIS A 73 2.11 -10.23 7.08
C HIS A 73 0.62 -9.99 6.82
N ALA A 74 0.29 -9.39 5.67
CA ALA A 74 -1.09 -9.08 5.34
C ALA A 74 -1.94 -10.36 5.23
N ALA A 75 -3.09 -10.37 5.92
CA ALA A 75 -4.07 -11.43 5.75
C ALA A 75 -4.58 -11.49 4.30
N LYS A 76 -5.03 -12.66 3.85
CA LYS A 76 -5.42 -12.90 2.44
C LYS A 76 -6.43 -11.89 1.89
N ALA A 77 -7.45 -11.52 2.68
CA ALA A 77 -8.47 -10.56 2.24
C ALA A 77 -7.92 -9.15 1.98
N PRO A 78 -7.25 -8.47 2.94
CA PRO A 78 -6.63 -7.17 2.67
C PRO A 78 -5.46 -7.24 1.68
N TYR A 79 -4.74 -8.36 1.61
CA TYR A 79 -3.69 -8.58 0.60
C TYR A 79 -4.26 -8.46 -0.82
N ASN A 80 -5.29 -9.26 -1.13
CA ASN A 80 -5.90 -9.27 -2.45
C ASN A 80 -6.60 -7.94 -2.77
N SER A 81 -7.29 -7.37 -1.77
CA SER A 81 -8.02 -6.11 -1.96
C SER A 81 -7.07 -4.95 -2.24
N SER A 82 -5.93 -4.85 -1.52
CA SER A 82 -4.97 -3.75 -1.74
C SER A 82 -4.37 -3.78 -3.15
N ILE A 83 -4.03 -4.97 -3.65
CA ILE A 83 -3.50 -5.14 -5.02
C ILE A 83 -4.58 -4.77 -6.03
N HIS A 84 -5.81 -5.25 -5.82
CA HIS A 84 -6.94 -4.97 -6.70
C HIS A 84 -7.23 -3.46 -6.78
N ASP A 85 -7.30 -2.79 -5.63
CA ASP A 85 -7.63 -1.36 -5.55
C ASP A 85 -6.55 -0.51 -6.25
N ILE A 86 -5.26 -0.82 -6.04
CA ILE A 86 -4.16 -0.13 -6.73
C ILE A 86 -4.20 -0.38 -8.25
N VAL A 87 -4.53 -1.59 -8.69
CA VAL A 87 -4.64 -1.91 -10.13
C VAL A 87 -5.79 -1.17 -10.80
N LEU A 88 -6.95 -1.08 -10.15
CA LEU A 88 -8.07 -0.28 -10.64
C LEU A 88 -7.67 1.18 -10.82
N GLU A 89 -6.95 1.73 -9.84
CA GLU A 89 -6.51 3.12 -9.88
C GLU A 89 -5.40 3.36 -10.92
N MET A 90 -4.49 2.41 -11.16
CA MET A 90 -3.51 2.54 -12.24
C MET A 90 -4.20 2.58 -13.61
N GLN A 91 -5.26 1.80 -13.80
CA GLN A 91 -6.05 1.82 -15.02
C GLN A 91 -6.82 3.14 -15.18
N ARG A 92 -7.43 3.65 -14.10
CA ARG A 92 -8.17 4.92 -14.10
C ARG A 92 -7.28 6.13 -14.34
N ILE A 93 -6.16 6.23 -13.62
CA ILE A 93 -5.22 7.36 -13.68
C ILE A 93 -4.29 7.25 -14.91
N ARG A 94 -4.16 6.05 -15.49
CA ARG A 94 -3.25 5.73 -16.61
C ARG A 94 -1.78 6.01 -16.28
N LYS A 95 -1.41 5.78 -15.02
CA LYS A 95 -0.04 5.90 -14.49
C LYS A 95 0.29 4.71 -13.61
N THR A 96 1.57 4.34 -13.55
CA THR A 96 2.04 3.42 -12.51
C THR A 96 1.95 4.10 -11.14
N TYR A 97 1.77 3.32 -10.07
CA TYR A 97 1.74 3.88 -8.71
C TYR A 97 3.09 4.52 -8.30
N TRP A 98 4.19 4.16 -8.97
CA TRP A 98 5.50 4.81 -8.82
C TRP A 98 5.47 6.28 -9.26
N ALA A 99 4.61 6.63 -10.20
CA ALA A 99 4.50 7.97 -10.76
C ALA A 99 3.41 8.83 -10.09
N TRP A 100 2.67 8.28 -9.13
CA TRP A 100 1.62 9.02 -8.46
C TRP A 100 2.21 10.08 -7.52
N THR A 101 1.69 11.29 -7.64
CA THR A 101 1.91 12.41 -6.73
C THR A 101 1.32 12.13 -5.35
N GLN A 102 1.70 12.95 -4.37
CA GLN A 102 1.11 12.87 -3.03
C GLN A 102 -0.41 13.11 -3.08
N GLU A 103 -0.87 14.00 -3.97
CA GLU A 103 -2.28 14.30 -4.20
C GLU A 103 -3.03 13.12 -4.81
N GLU A 104 -2.45 12.46 -5.81
CA GLU A 104 -3.03 11.25 -6.41
C GLU A 104 -3.10 10.12 -5.37
N TRP A 105 -2.07 9.94 -4.55
CA TRP A 105 -2.11 9.00 -3.42
C TRP A 105 -3.22 9.32 -2.42
N LEU A 106 -3.40 10.59 -2.06
CA LEU A 106 -4.50 11.01 -1.17
C LEU A 106 -5.88 10.73 -1.78
N GLU A 107 -6.05 10.95 -3.09
CA GLU A 107 -7.29 10.65 -3.79
C GLU A 107 -7.61 9.14 -3.76
N VAL A 108 -6.59 8.30 -3.98
CA VAL A 108 -6.70 6.83 -3.92
C VAL A 108 -6.99 6.34 -2.50
N ILE A 109 -6.26 6.85 -1.50
CA ILE A 109 -6.41 6.46 -0.08
C ILE A 109 -7.76 6.91 0.50
N CYS A 110 -8.37 7.95 -0.08
CA CYS A 110 -9.55 8.65 0.41
C CYS A 110 -9.36 9.27 1.81
N ASN A 111 -10.24 10.19 2.22
CA ASN A 111 -10.11 10.87 3.51
C ASN A 111 -10.75 10.09 4.68
N SER A 112 -11.54 9.06 4.38
CA SER A 112 -12.18 8.22 5.40
C SER A 112 -12.32 6.76 4.97
N GLU A 113 -12.48 5.87 5.95
CA GLU A 113 -12.81 4.46 5.68
C GLU A 113 -14.16 4.31 4.96
N GLY A 114 -15.13 5.18 5.26
CA GLY A 114 -16.44 5.17 4.60
C GLY A 114 -16.38 5.53 3.12
N GLU A 115 -15.56 6.53 2.75
CA GLU A 115 -15.29 6.87 1.35
C GLU A 115 -14.54 5.75 0.63
N PHE A 116 -13.49 5.23 1.25
CA PHE A 116 -12.71 4.13 0.69
C PHE A 116 -13.58 2.91 0.43
N ARG A 117 -14.46 2.55 1.37
CA ARG A 117 -15.41 1.45 1.22
C ARG A 117 -16.44 1.71 0.13
N ARG A 118 -16.94 2.94 -0.02
CA ARG A 118 -17.85 3.29 -1.12
C ARG A 118 -17.19 3.18 -2.48
N ARG A 119 -15.90 3.55 -2.59
CA ARG A 119 -15.14 3.50 -3.84
C ARG A 119 -14.78 2.08 -4.26
N PHE A 120 -14.28 1.26 -3.34
CA PHE A 120 -13.72 -0.05 -3.67
C PHE A 120 -14.56 -1.25 -3.22
N GLY A 121 -15.61 -1.05 -2.41
CA GLY A 121 -16.34 -2.14 -1.76
C GLY A 121 -15.50 -2.94 -0.76
N ALA A 122 -14.28 -2.47 -0.47
CA ALA A 122 -13.30 -3.18 0.33
C ALA A 122 -13.76 -3.33 1.79
N SER A 123 -13.46 -4.49 2.38
CA SER A 123 -13.74 -4.80 3.78
C SER A 123 -12.45 -4.91 4.60
N GLY A 124 -12.59 -4.70 5.92
CA GLY A 124 -11.48 -4.85 6.87
C GLY A 124 -10.44 -3.73 6.80
N ASN A 125 -9.19 -4.06 7.15
CA ASN A 125 -8.10 -3.08 7.26
C ASN A 125 -7.39 -2.76 5.92
N CYS A 126 -8.04 -2.98 4.75
CA CYS A 126 -7.44 -2.81 3.42
C CYS A 126 -6.81 -1.42 3.24
N ARG A 127 -7.55 -0.36 3.56
CA ARG A 127 -7.08 1.03 3.47
C ARG A 127 -5.75 1.28 4.19
N GLN A 128 -5.53 0.64 5.35
CA GLN A 128 -4.27 0.79 6.07
C GLN A 128 -3.08 0.14 5.35
N TYR A 129 -3.31 -0.93 4.61
CA TYR A 129 -2.27 -1.53 3.78
C TYR A 129 -1.98 -0.68 2.54
N VAL A 130 -2.99 -0.04 1.94
CA VAL A 130 -2.77 0.94 0.86
C VAL A 130 -1.94 2.14 1.34
N ILE A 131 -2.25 2.70 2.52
CA ILE A 131 -1.44 3.75 3.16
C ILE A 131 0.00 3.26 3.39
N ALA A 132 0.17 2.06 3.93
CA ALA A 132 1.49 1.50 4.18
C ALA A 132 2.30 1.27 2.89
N LEU A 133 1.65 0.82 1.81
CA LEU A 133 2.27 0.65 0.49
C LEU A 133 2.73 1.99 -0.08
N ALA A 134 1.88 3.02 -0.03
CA ALA A 134 2.24 4.37 -0.48
C ALA A 134 3.47 4.89 0.28
N TRP A 135 3.49 4.71 1.60
CA TRP A 135 4.59 5.15 2.47
C TRP A 135 5.89 4.38 2.19
N LEU A 136 5.83 3.04 2.13
CA LEU A 136 7.00 2.17 1.97
C LEU A 136 7.60 2.18 0.57
N LEU A 137 6.76 2.23 -0.46
CA LEU A 137 7.21 2.12 -1.86
C LEU A 137 7.44 3.49 -2.48
N CYS A 138 6.55 4.44 -2.24
CA CYS A 138 6.50 5.68 -3.03
C CYS A 138 6.89 6.93 -2.25
N GLY A 139 7.36 6.79 -1.00
CA GLY A 139 7.74 7.94 -0.18
C GLY A 139 6.56 8.86 0.11
N PHE A 140 5.34 8.32 0.19
CA PHE A 140 4.18 9.09 0.63
C PHE A 140 4.38 9.57 2.07
N GLU A 141 4.28 10.87 2.35
CA GLU A 141 4.61 11.43 3.67
C GLU A 141 3.46 12.22 4.32
N ARG A 142 2.39 12.50 3.58
CA ARG A 142 1.23 13.30 4.04
C ARG A 142 0.22 12.48 4.86
N LEU A 143 0.69 11.70 5.84
CA LEU A 143 -0.16 10.83 6.66
C LEU A 143 -1.24 11.61 7.42
N GLU A 144 -0.95 12.83 7.85
CA GLU A 144 -1.88 13.74 8.52
C GLU A 144 -3.06 14.17 7.61
N HIS A 145 -2.92 14.04 6.30
CA HIS A 145 -3.96 14.33 5.32
C HIS A 145 -4.82 13.11 4.96
N CYS A 146 -4.48 11.92 5.47
CA CYS A 146 -5.28 10.70 5.31
C CYS A 146 -6.46 10.61 6.30
N GLY A 147 -6.84 11.71 6.96
CA GLY A 147 -7.92 11.72 7.95
C GLY A 147 -7.70 10.72 9.10
N ILE A 148 -8.78 10.15 9.61
CA ILE A 148 -8.72 9.25 10.79
C ILE A 148 -8.31 7.83 10.37
N PHE A 149 -7.26 7.32 11.01
CA PHE A 149 -6.87 5.92 10.97
C PHE A 149 -6.12 5.54 12.25
N TYR A 150 -6.10 4.24 12.58
CA TYR A 150 -5.34 3.75 13.72
C TYR A 150 -3.83 3.76 13.44
N GLN A 151 -3.14 4.84 13.80
CA GLN A 151 -1.68 5.01 13.63
C GLN A 151 -0.90 3.83 14.23
N TYR A 152 -1.26 3.39 15.44
CA TYR A 152 -0.64 2.23 16.08
C TYR A 152 -0.71 0.96 15.20
N ARG A 153 -1.86 0.69 14.56
CA ARG A 153 -2.02 -0.47 13.67
C ARG A 153 -1.25 -0.31 12.36
N LEU A 154 -1.01 0.91 11.90
CA LEU A 154 -0.16 1.18 10.75
C LEU A 154 1.31 0.91 11.12
N CYS A 155 1.77 1.43 12.26
CA CYS A 155 3.11 1.19 12.78
C CYS A 155 3.40 -0.30 12.93
N LEU A 156 2.46 -1.08 13.49
CA LEU A 156 2.64 -2.54 13.61
C LEU A 156 2.86 -3.22 12.26
N LYS A 157 2.15 -2.83 11.19
CA LYS A 157 2.33 -3.42 9.85
C LYS A 157 3.71 -3.10 9.28
N VAL A 158 4.10 -1.84 9.41
CA VAL A 158 5.34 -1.29 8.85
C VAL A 158 6.57 -1.80 9.60
N LEU A 159 6.48 -1.94 10.92
CA LEU A 159 7.59 -2.27 11.82
C LEU A 159 7.64 -3.75 12.22
N ALA A 160 6.67 -4.59 11.82
CA ALA A 160 6.59 -6.00 12.21
C ALA A 160 7.88 -6.79 11.91
N ASP A 161 8.61 -6.45 10.86
CA ASP A 161 9.89 -7.08 10.49
C ASP A 161 11.09 -6.64 11.37
N ARG A 162 10.86 -5.76 12.35
CA ARG A 162 11.89 -5.25 13.28
C ARG A 162 11.47 -5.29 14.74
N ALA A 163 10.35 -5.93 15.08
CA ALA A 163 10.09 -6.21 16.48
C ALA A 163 11.16 -7.21 16.96
N PRO A 164 12.10 -6.83 17.86
CA PRO A 164 12.76 -7.86 18.63
C PRO A 164 11.65 -8.67 19.29
N ILE A 165 11.80 -9.99 19.29
CA ILE A 165 11.04 -10.87 20.17
C ILE A 165 11.24 -10.27 21.56
N LEU A 166 10.28 -9.47 22.04
CA LEU A 166 10.31 -9.02 23.43
C LEU A 166 10.21 -10.31 24.22
N PRO A 167 11.20 -10.64 25.08
CA PRO A 167 11.07 -11.79 25.94
C PRO A 167 9.78 -11.57 26.73
N SER A 168 8.89 -12.56 26.65
CA SER A 168 7.69 -12.65 27.47
C SER A 168 8.08 -12.32 28.91
N ALA A 169 7.78 -11.11 29.35
CA ALA A 169 7.87 -10.77 30.76
C ALA A 169 6.76 -11.58 31.43
N SER A 170 7.13 -12.75 31.93
CA SER A 170 6.32 -13.48 32.89
C SER A 170 6.08 -12.56 34.07
N LEU A 171 4.90 -11.95 34.11
CA LEU A 171 4.32 -11.41 35.32
C LEU A 171 3.97 -12.62 36.20
N THR A 172 4.95 -13.04 36.99
CA THR A 172 4.67 -13.84 38.18
C THR A 172 4.16 -12.86 39.24
N ILE A 173 2.88 -12.99 39.59
CA ILE A 173 2.35 -12.51 40.88
C ILE A 173 2.77 -13.52 41.94
#